data_AF-A0AA38CBG4-F1
#
_entry.id   AF-A0AA38CBG4-F1
#
_cell.length_a   1.000
_cell.length_b   1.000
_cell.length_c   1.000
_cell.angle_alpha   90.00
_cell.angle_beta   90.00
_cell.angle_gamma   90.00
#
_symmetry.space_group_name_H-M   'P 1'
#
loop_
_entity.id
_entity.type
_entity.pdbx_description
1 polymer ?
#
loop_
_entity_poly.entity_id
_entity_poly.type
_entity_poly.pdbx_seq_one_letter_code
_entity_poly.pdbx_strand_id
1 'polypeptide(L)'
;MDNHNFQFGDQRNTDVKLLIMFSDGLEYSGGPVYFHSQVLKKSKYFEPRLPERWSADMSSFTEIKLTVPPNAVPQNYIKCINLMYSSYQSDISFSGVDETLDILPVALELLFDEGIQACMQYLEAVCWTPQQKPRIRALLSYLQVIKCGVSIEMRNSACTDLLWLFNLIRLCKRNVFEAVFRIFVDDKEIADNGRGASHGAP
;
A
#
# COMPACT_ATOMS: atom_id res chain seq x y z
N MET A 1 -31.78 -2.78 12.23
CA MET A 1 -30.68 -1.98 11.66
C MET A 1 -30.25 -2.72 10.44
N ASP A 2 -30.59 -2.16 9.27
CA ASP A 2 -30.52 -2.89 8.01
C ASP A 2 -29.08 -3.22 7.68
N ASN A 3 -28.79 -4.52 7.68
CA ASN A 3 -27.50 -5.08 7.36
C ASN A 3 -27.35 -5.04 5.83
N HIS A 4 -27.24 -3.83 5.26
CA HIS A 4 -26.96 -3.65 3.85
C HIS A 4 -25.53 -4.08 3.61
N ASN A 5 -25.38 -5.31 3.13
CA ASN A 5 -24.10 -5.84 2.69
C ASN A 5 -23.72 -5.10 1.39
N PHE A 6 -23.02 -3.98 1.50
CA PHE A 6 -22.51 -3.26 0.35
C PHE A 6 -21.57 -4.18 -0.43
N GLN A 7 -21.74 -4.22 -1.75
CA GLN A 7 -20.85 -4.96 -2.64
C GLN A 7 -20.34 -4.02 -3.73
N PHE A 8 -19.07 -4.19 -4.09
CA PHE A 8 -18.50 -3.44 -5.19
C PHE A 8 -19.23 -3.77 -6.49
N GLY A 9 -19.56 -2.75 -7.27
CA GLY A 9 -20.36 -2.89 -8.49
C GLY A 9 -21.87 -2.97 -8.24
N ASP A 10 -22.34 -3.05 -6.99
CA ASP A 10 -23.75 -2.78 -6.70
C ASP A 10 -23.99 -1.28 -6.91
N GLN A 11 -24.81 -0.94 -7.90
CA GLN A 11 -25.17 0.44 -8.19
C GLN A 11 -26.29 0.94 -7.27
N ARG A 12 -26.97 0.02 -6.56
CA ARG A 12 -28.04 0.38 -5.62
C ARG A 12 -27.43 1.13 -4.46
N ASN A 13 -27.89 2.37 -4.25
CA ASN A 13 -27.45 3.24 -3.16
C ASN A 13 -25.99 3.71 -3.26
N THR A 14 -25.36 3.63 -4.43
CA THR A 14 -24.11 4.38 -4.63
C THR A 14 -24.40 5.86 -4.53
N ASP A 15 -23.61 6.55 -3.73
CA ASP A 15 -23.80 7.95 -3.37
C ASP A 15 -22.53 8.78 -3.60
N VAL A 16 -21.45 8.14 -4.03
CA VAL A 16 -20.19 8.76 -4.41
C VAL A 16 -19.82 8.40 -5.85
N LYS A 17 -19.52 9.43 -6.63
CA LYS A 17 -18.94 9.34 -7.98
C LYS A 17 -17.46 9.73 -7.90
N LEU A 18 -16.57 8.77 -8.09
CA LEU A 18 -15.12 8.98 -8.05
C LEU A 18 -14.59 9.24 -9.46
N LEU A 19 -13.98 10.40 -9.66
CA LEU A 19 -13.23 10.77 -10.86
C LEU A 19 -11.74 10.61 -10.59
N ILE A 20 -11.05 9.79 -11.38
CA ILE A 20 -9.60 9.62 -11.27
C ILE A 20 -8.93 10.57 -12.26
N MET A 21 -8.10 11.45 -11.73
CA MET A 21 -7.33 12.44 -12.48
C MET A 21 -5.85 12.17 -12.29
N PHE A 22 -5.09 12.13 -13.37
CA PHE A 22 -3.63 12.16 -13.28
C PHE A 22 -3.17 13.57 -12.88
N SER A 23 -2.04 13.66 -12.20
CA SER A 23 -1.51 14.96 -11.74
C SER A 23 -1.02 15.87 -12.88
N ASP A 24 -0.91 15.34 -14.10
CA ASP A 24 -0.69 16.11 -15.33
C ASP A 24 -2.00 16.71 -15.92
N GLY A 25 -3.13 16.46 -15.26
CA GLY A 25 -4.45 16.99 -15.64
C GLY A 25 -5.26 16.06 -16.54
N LEU A 26 -4.70 14.91 -16.97
CA LEU A 26 -5.45 13.94 -17.77
C LEU A 26 -6.50 13.21 -16.93
N GLU A 27 -7.66 12.97 -17.50
CA GLU A 27 -8.69 12.13 -16.88
C GLU A 27 -8.48 10.67 -17.26
N TYR A 28 -8.72 9.75 -16.32
CA TYR A 28 -8.72 8.34 -16.59
C TYR A 28 -9.81 7.96 -17.62
N SER A 29 -9.41 7.36 -18.74
CA SER A 29 -10.29 7.05 -19.87
C SER A 29 -11.38 6.00 -19.60
N GLY A 30 -11.30 5.26 -18.50
CA GLY A 30 -12.34 4.29 -18.10
C GLY A 30 -13.60 4.92 -17.50
N GLY A 31 -13.62 6.25 -17.36
CA GLY A 31 -14.76 7.00 -16.85
C GLY A 31 -14.89 6.98 -15.32
N PRO A 32 -15.98 7.57 -14.78
CA PRO A 32 -16.22 7.63 -13.35
C PRO A 32 -16.49 6.24 -12.77
N VAL A 33 -16.04 6.02 -11.53
CA VAL A 33 -16.32 4.81 -10.76
C VAL A 33 -17.23 5.16 -9.59
N TYR A 34 -18.25 4.35 -9.34
CA TYR A 34 -19.26 4.62 -8.31
C TYR A 34 -18.99 3.79 -7.06
N PHE A 35 -19.09 4.42 -5.89
CA PHE A 35 -18.81 3.81 -4.59
C PHE A 35 -19.85 4.21 -3.55
N HIS A 36 -19.84 3.47 -2.45
CA HIS A 36 -20.59 3.78 -1.24
C HIS A 36 -19.71 4.59 -0.29
N SER A 37 -20.16 5.77 0.11
CA SER A 37 -19.53 6.62 1.11
C SER A 37 -19.17 5.89 2.40
N GLN A 38 -20.04 4.98 2.88
CA GLN A 38 -19.83 4.20 4.11
C GLN A 38 -18.62 3.28 3.99
N VAL A 39 -18.31 2.82 2.78
CA VAL A 39 -17.10 2.04 2.51
C VAL A 39 -15.88 2.95 2.48
N LEU A 40 -15.99 4.11 1.81
CA LEU A 40 -14.88 5.07 1.71
C LEU A 40 -14.45 5.66 3.06
N LYS A 41 -15.34 5.71 4.07
CA LYS A 41 -15.03 6.14 5.44
C LYS A 41 -13.94 5.32 6.13
N LYS A 42 -13.62 4.12 5.65
CA LYS A 42 -12.47 3.32 6.16
C LYS A 42 -11.12 3.91 5.80
N SER A 43 -11.08 4.87 4.88
CA SER A 43 -9.88 5.57 4.47
C SER A 43 -9.89 7.00 5.01
N LYS A 44 -8.84 7.36 5.75
CA LYS A 44 -8.68 8.74 6.28
C LYS A 44 -8.46 9.76 5.17
N TYR A 45 -8.11 9.31 3.96
CA TYR A 45 -8.06 10.17 2.79
C TYR A 45 -9.47 10.62 2.38
N PHE A 46 -10.45 9.72 2.33
CA PHE A 46 -11.80 10.06 1.85
C PHE A 46 -12.67 10.65 2.95
N GLU A 47 -12.48 10.26 4.21
CA GLU A 47 -13.27 10.75 5.36
C GLU A 47 -13.50 12.28 5.36
N PRO A 48 -12.49 13.15 5.21
CA PRO A 48 -12.70 14.61 5.20
C PRO A 48 -13.31 15.15 3.90
N ARG A 49 -13.39 14.33 2.84
CA ARG A 49 -13.94 14.69 1.52
C ARG A 49 -15.40 14.28 1.37
N LEU A 50 -15.93 13.53 2.33
CA LEU A 50 -17.32 13.10 2.35
C LEU A 50 -18.16 14.11 3.14
N PRO A 51 -19.40 14.41 2.69
CA PRO A 51 -20.28 15.30 3.41
C PRO A 51 -20.65 14.72 4.79
N GLU A 52 -20.57 15.56 5.82
CA GLU A 52 -20.82 15.18 7.22
C GLU A 52 -22.31 14.90 7.49
N ARG A 53 -23.19 15.53 6.72
CA ARG A 53 -24.64 15.31 6.73
C ARG A 53 -25.16 15.20 5.29
N TRP A 54 -25.89 14.14 4.98
CA TRP A 54 -26.66 14.10 3.75
C TRP A 54 -27.86 15.03 3.88
N SER A 55 -27.86 16.09 3.08
CA SER A 55 -29.07 16.85 2.79
C SER A 55 -30.09 15.93 2.10
N ALA A 56 -31.37 16.06 2.46
CA ALA A 56 -32.45 15.23 1.95
C ALA A 56 -32.71 15.34 0.43
N ASP A 57 -31.99 16.24 -0.27
CA ASP A 57 -31.90 16.27 -1.73
C ASP A 57 -31.01 15.12 -2.23
N MET A 58 -31.58 13.92 -2.19
CA MET A 58 -30.95 12.63 -2.54
C MET A 58 -30.77 12.40 -4.04
N SER A 59 -30.82 13.45 -4.88
CA SER A 59 -30.79 13.28 -6.35
C SER A 59 -29.40 13.44 -6.98
N SER A 60 -28.38 13.88 -6.23
CA SER A 60 -27.03 14.11 -6.78
C SER A 60 -25.96 13.34 -6.02
N PHE A 61 -25.15 12.57 -6.76
CA PHE A 61 -23.94 11.94 -6.23
C PHE A 61 -22.98 12.99 -5.65
N THR A 62 -22.28 12.61 -4.58
CA THR A 62 -21.08 13.35 -4.14
C THR A 62 -19.96 13.06 -5.11
N GLU A 63 -19.52 14.06 -5.88
CA GLU A 63 -18.39 13.91 -6.79
C GLU A 63 -17.06 14.13 -6.03
N ILE A 64 -16.19 13.12 -6.06
CA ILE A 64 -14.83 13.19 -5.49
C ILE A 64 -13.82 13.04 -6.61
N LYS A 65 -12.84 13.95 -6.65
CA LYS A 65 -11.69 13.87 -7.55
C LYS A 65 -10.50 13.28 -6.81
N LEU A 66 -10.04 12.12 -7.26
CA LEU A 66 -8.83 11.46 -6.79
C LEU A 66 -7.69 11.76 -7.76
N THR A 67 -6.72 12.56 -7.30
CA THR A 67 -5.52 12.86 -8.09
C THR A 67 -4.47 11.78 -7.85
N VAL A 68 -3.96 11.16 -8.92
CA VAL A 68 -2.93 10.11 -8.90
C VAL A 68 -1.69 10.55 -9.68
N PRO A 69 -0.49 9.98 -9.39
CA PRO A 69 0.72 10.26 -10.16
C PRO A 69 0.60 9.96 -11.67
N PRO A 70 1.37 10.61 -12.56
CA PRO A 70 1.22 10.43 -14.01
C PRO A 70 1.52 9.01 -14.50
N ASN A 71 2.39 8.30 -13.79
CA ASN A 71 2.77 6.92 -14.07
C ASN A 71 1.96 5.90 -13.23
N ALA A 72 0.93 6.35 -12.52
CA ALA A 72 0.09 5.48 -11.73
C ALA A 72 -0.76 4.56 -12.63
N VAL A 73 -1.14 3.41 -12.08
CA VAL A 73 -2.11 2.52 -12.69
C VAL A 73 -3.44 2.70 -11.94
N PRO A 74 -4.45 3.39 -12.52
CA PRO A 74 -5.72 3.68 -11.85
C PRO A 74 -6.43 2.45 -11.26
N GLN A 75 -6.23 1.30 -11.88
CA GLN A 75 -6.79 0.01 -11.49
C GLN A 75 -6.32 -0.42 -10.12
N ASN A 76 -5.10 -0.02 -9.71
CA ASN A 76 -4.60 -0.32 -8.37
C ASN A 76 -5.37 0.49 -7.31
N TYR A 77 -5.76 1.74 -7.61
CA TYR A 77 -6.64 2.54 -6.75
C TYR A 77 -8.04 1.94 -6.67
N ILE A 78 -8.62 1.58 -7.81
CA ILE A 78 -9.95 0.94 -7.86
C ILE A 78 -9.95 -0.36 -7.06
N LYS A 79 -8.93 -1.21 -7.26
CA LYS A 79 -8.75 -2.46 -6.49
C LYS A 79 -8.57 -2.20 -5.00
N CYS A 80 -7.72 -1.23 -4.62
CA CYS A 80 -7.50 -0.89 -3.21
C CYS A 80 -8.80 -0.42 -2.53
N ILE A 81 -9.58 0.43 -3.21
CA ILE A 81 -10.90 0.86 -2.71
C ILE A 81 -11.89 -0.31 -2.66
N ASN A 82 -11.83 -1.23 -3.61
CA ASN A 82 -12.63 -2.46 -3.57
C ASN A 82 -12.33 -3.30 -2.31
N LEU A 83 -11.07 -3.37 -1.87
CA LEU A 83 -10.72 -4.07 -0.61
C LEU A 83 -11.37 -3.44 0.64
N MET A 84 -11.79 -2.17 0.58
CA MET A 84 -12.53 -1.53 1.68
C MET A 84 -13.93 -2.13 1.88
N TYR A 85 -14.47 -2.87 0.90
CA TYR A 85 -15.74 -3.60 1.07
C TYR A 85 -15.61 -4.82 1.98
N SER A 86 -14.39 -5.31 2.26
CA SER A 86 -14.17 -6.38 3.23
C SER A 86 -14.66 -5.98 4.62
N SER A 87 -15.47 -6.84 5.25
CA SER A 87 -16.04 -6.56 6.58
C SER A 87 -14.96 -6.57 7.66
N TYR A 88 -14.02 -7.50 7.55
CA TYR A 88 -12.89 -7.63 8.44
C TYR A 88 -11.57 -7.66 7.67
N GLN A 89 -10.49 -7.28 8.35
CA GLN A 89 -9.12 -7.35 7.80
C GLN A 89 -8.76 -8.76 7.31
N SER A 90 -9.24 -9.80 8.01
CA SER A 90 -9.03 -11.21 7.64
C SER A 90 -9.62 -11.59 6.29
N ASP A 91 -10.59 -10.82 5.80
CA ASP A 91 -11.31 -11.09 4.55
C ASP A 91 -10.61 -10.42 3.35
N ILE A 92 -9.55 -9.64 3.61
CA ILE A 92 -8.73 -9.03 2.56
C ILE A 92 -7.78 -10.11 2.02
N SER A 93 -8.03 -10.53 0.78
CA SER A 93 -7.21 -11.51 0.08
C SER A 93 -6.51 -10.89 -1.12
N PHE A 94 -5.27 -11.33 -1.38
CA PHE A 94 -4.50 -10.95 -2.56
C PHE A 94 -4.28 -12.15 -3.46
N SER A 95 -4.29 -11.94 -4.78
CA SER A 95 -3.99 -12.96 -5.79
C SER A 95 -2.51 -13.35 -5.82
N GLY A 96 -1.62 -12.51 -5.29
CA GLY A 96 -0.19 -12.76 -5.29
C GLY A 96 0.64 -11.64 -4.65
N VAL A 97 1.95 -11.88 -4.55
CA VAL A 97 2.93 -10.89 -4.09
C VAL A 97 2.92 -9.65 -4.99
N ASP A 98 2.90 -9.82 -6.31
CA ASP A 98 2.95 -8.68 -7.24
C ASP A 98 1.74 -7.75 -7.09
N GLU A 99 0.54 -8.30 -6.94
CA GLU A 99 -0.65 -7.48 -6.62
C GLU A 99 -0.49 -6.78 -5.27
N THR A 100 0.02 -7.47 -4.25
CA THR A 100 0.21 -6.86 -2.93
C THR A 100 1.21 -5.71 -2.97
N LEU A 101 2.28 -5.84 -3.76
CA LEU A 101 3.28 -4.79 -3.98
C LEU A 101 2.73 -3.61 -4.78
N ASP A 102 1.74 -3.84 -5.64
CA ASP A 102 1.05 -2.79 -6.38
C ASP A 102 0.00 -2.06 -5.53
N ILE A 103 -0.64 -2.76 -4.59
CA ILE A 103 -1.69 -2.21 -3.72
C ILE A 103 -1.12 -1.49 -2.50
N LEU A 104 -0.03 -1.95 -1.90
CA LEU A 104 0.49 -1.36 -0.66
C LEU A 104 0.81 0.15 -0.78
N PRO A 105 1.51 0.64 -1.82
CA PRO A 105 1.73 2.08 -2.01
C PRO A 105 0.43 2.88 -2.09
N VAL A 106 -0.58 2.33 -2.77
CA VAL A 106 -1.90 2.95 -2.91
C VAL A 106 -2.64 2.98 -1.57
N ALA A 107 -2.60 1.90 -0.79
CA ALA A 107 -3.22 1.84 0.53
C ALA A 107 -2.61 2.87 1.49
N LEU A 108 -1.30 3.12 1.38
CA LEU A 108 -0.61 4.18 2.12
C LEU A 108 -1.05 5.57 1.70
N GLU A 109 -1.14 5.84 0.40
CA GLU A 109 -1.60 7.12 -0.13
C GLU A 109 -3.05 7.42 0.28
N LEU A 110 -3.90 6.40 0.23
CA LEU A 110 -5.30 6.47 0.67
C LEU A 110 -5.45 6.39 2.19
N LEU A 111 -4.37 6.24 2.97
CA LEU A 111 -4.43 6.12 4.44
C LEU A 111 -5.45 5.07 4.89
N PHE A 112 -5.43 3.90 4.25
CA PHE A 112 -6.30 2.76 4.53
C PHE A 112 -5.59 1.76 5.45
N ASP A 113 -5.71 1.97 6.76
CA ASP A 113 -4.93 1.26 7.78
C ASP A 113 -5.10 -0.27 7.73
N GLU A 114 -6.33 -0.77 7.60
CA GLU A 114 -6.60 -2.23 7.54
C GLU A 114 -5.98 -2.85 6.27
N GLY A 115 -6.05 -2.14 5.14
CA GLY A 115 -5.41 -2.56 3.89
C GLY A 115 -3.90 -2.61 3.99
N ILE A 116 -3.27 -1.58 4.59
CA ILE A 116 -1.83 -1.55 4.84
C ILE A 116 -1.42 -2.76 5.68
N GLN A 117 -2.11 -3.01 6.79
CA GLN A 117 -1.80 -4.12 7.66
C GLN A 117 -2.01 -5.48 6.97
N ALA A 118 -3.08 -5.65 6.19
CA ALA A 118 -3.31 -6.87 5.42
C ALA A 118 -2.22 -7.10 4.37
N CYS A 119 -1.81 -6.07 3.63
CA CYS A 119 -0.72 -6.16 2.66
C CYS A 119 0.59 -6.59 3.33
N MET A 120 0.92 -5.98 4.48
CA MET A 120 2.10 -6.36 5.25
C MET A 120 2.00 -7.82 5.68
N GLN A 121 0.95 -8.21 6.42
CA GLN A 121 0.77 -9.59 6.87
C GLN A 121 0.83 -10.63 5.74
N TYR A 122 0.33 -10.31 4.55
CA TYR A 122 0.46 -11.18 3.39
C TYR A 122 1.91 -11.32 2.93
N LEU A 123 2.62 -10.20 2.70
CA LEU A 123 4.03 -10.22 2.28
C LEU A 123 4.92 -10.94 3.29
N GLU A 124 4.56 -10.86 4.57
CA GLU A 124 5.22 -11.52 5.69
C GLU A 124 5.07 -13.06 5.68
N ALA A 125 3.97 -13.57 5.13
CA ALA A 125 3.61 -14.98 5.19
C ALA A 125 4.03 -15.77 3.93
N VAL A 126 4.47 -15.09 2.87
CA VAL A 126 4.71 -15.69 1.56
C VAL A 126 6.19 -15.69 1.20
N CYS A 127 6.63 -16.71 0.47
CA CYS A 127 7.97 -16.77 -0.10
C CYS A 127 8.07 -15.82 -1.32
N TRP A 128 9.16 -15.06 -1.40
CA TRP A 128 9.39 -14.14 -2.51
C TRP A 128 10.35 -14.74 -3.54
N THR A 129 10.02 -14.59 -4.81
CA THR A 129 10.90 -14.99 -5.91
C THR A 129 12.09 -14.03 -6.03
N PRO A 130 13.21 -14.46 -6.65
CA PRO A 130 14.34 -13.57 -6.92
C PRO A 130 13.96 -12.29 -7.68
N GLN A 131 12.93 -12.35 -8.53
CA GLN A 131 12.41 -11.22 -9.29
C GLN A 131 11.59 -10.24 -8.43
N GLN A 132 10.95 -10.72 -7.36
CA GLN A 132 10.17 -9.89 -6.44
C GLN A 132 11.04 -9.19 -5.39
N LYS A 133 12.16 -9.80 -4.98
CA LYS A 133 13.08 -9.24 -3.97
C LYS A 133 13.52 -7.79 -4.26
N PRO A 134 13.90 -7.39 -5.49
CA PRO A 134 14.21 -5.99 -5.82
C PRO A 134 13.03 -5.04 -5.59
N ARG A 135 11.81 -5.44 -5.96
CA ARG A 135 10.60 -4.62 -5.77
C ARG A 135 10.30 -4.41 -4.29
N ILE A 136 10.47 -5.45 -3.48
CA ILE A 136 10.31 -5.37 -2.03
C ILE A 136 11.35 -4.44 -1.40
N ARG A 137 12.62 -4.52 -1.83
CA ARG A 137 13.65 -3.58 -1.39
C ARG A 137 13.29 -2.14 -1.75
N ALA A 138 12.86 -1.88 -2.98
CA ALA A 138 12.45 -0.56 -3.42
C ALA A 138 11.26 -0.03 -2.59
N LEU A 139 10.28 -0.88 -2.31
CA LEU A 139 9.14 -0.56 -1.45
C LEU A 139 9.59 -0.20 -0.04
N LEU A 140 10.45 -1.01 0.60
CA LEU A 140 10.96 -0.72 1.95
C LEU A 140 11.71 0.62 2.00
N SER A 141 12.53 0.92 0.98
CA SER A 141 13.20 2.23 0.86
C SER A 141 12.20 3.38 0.71
N TYR A 142 11.15 3.20 -0.10
CA TYR A 142 10.07 4.17 -0.25
C TYR A 142 9.34 4.44 1.08
N LEU A 143 9.05 3.39 1.87
CA LEU A 143 8.44 3.52 3.21
C LEU A 143 9.33 4.29 4.20
N GLN A 144 10.66 4.12 4.12
CA GLN A 144 11.61 4.88 4.92
C GLN A 144 11.57 6.38 4.56
N VAL A 145 11.50 6.71 3.27
CA VAL A 145 11.42 8.11 2.79
C VAL A 145 10.16 8.80 3.30
N ILE A 146 8.99 8.16 3.18
CA ILE A 146 7.70 8.75 3.61
C ILE A 146 7.70 9.08 5.10
N LYS A 147 8.33 8.24 5.93
CA LYS A 147 8.34 8.42 7.39
C LYS A 147 9.31 9.50 7.86
N CYS A 148 10.41 9.73 7.15
CA CYS A 148 11.42 10.70 7.56
C CYS A 148 11.08 12.15 7.20
N GLY A 149 10.23 12.41 6.20
CA GLY A 149 9.79 13.78 5.82
C GLY A 149 10.91 14.77 5.40
N VAL A 150 12.19 14.42 5.52
CA VAL A 150 13.34 15.31 5.37
C VAL A 150 14.56 14.49 4.89
N SER A 151 15.26 15.04 3.90
CA SER A 151 16.58 14.71 3.33
C SER A 151 17.27 13.42 3.82
N ILE A 152 17.36 12.45 2.91
CA ILE A 152 18.34 11.37 3.00
C ILE A 152 19.71 11.94 2.60
N GLU A 153 20.37 12.64 3.53
CA GLU A 153 21.80 12.46 3.67
C GLU A 153 22.01 11.34 4.69
N MET A 154 22.41 10.17 4.18
CA MET A 154 22.90 9.06 4.98
C MET A 154 24.12 9.52 5.81
N ARG A 155 23.91 10.03 7.01
CA ARG A 155 24.95 10.14 8.04
C ARG A 155 24.58 9.29 9.25
N ASN A 156 25.25 8.13 9.28
CA ASN A 156 25.69 7.37 10.45
C ASN A 156 25.35 8.02 11.81
N SER A 157 24.22 7.62 12.39
CA SER A 157 23.95 7.81 13.81
C SER A 157 23.16 6.58 14.27
N ALA A 158 23.88 5.63 14.85
CA ALA A 158 23.42 4.30 15.24
C ALA A 158 22.24 4.25 16.24
N CYS A 159 21.74 5.40 16.71
CA CYS A 159 20.65 5.47 17.68
C CYS A 159 19.25 5.69 17.06
N THR A 160 19.14 6.18 15.83
CA THR A 160 17.82 6.35 15.16
C THR A 160 17.38 5.11 14.39
N ASP A 161 18.33 4.28 13.97
CA ASP A 161 18.08 3.00 13.28
C ASP A 161 17.40 1.97 14.21
N LEU A 162 17.74 1.99 15.50
CA LEU A 162 17.17 1.07 16.50
C LEU A 162 15.72 1.39 16.86
N LEU A 163 15.32 2.67 16.86
CA LEU A 163 13.94 3.07 17.13
C LEU A 163 13.00 2.76 15.95
N TRP A 164 13.54 2.77 14.73
CA TRP A 164 12.84 2.32 13.53
C TRP A 164 12.71 0.79 13.49
N LEU A 165 13.80 0.06 13.77
CA LEU A 165 13.79 -1.39 13.98
C LEU A 165 12.74 -1.79 15.01
N PHE A 166 12.69 -1.13 16.18
CA PHE A 166 11.72 -1.43 17.23
C PHE A 166 10.27 -1.18 16.80
N ASN A 167 9.98 -0.14 16.02
CA ASN A 167 8.61 0.14 15.56
C ASN A 167 8.20 -0.70 14.34
N LEU A 168 9.14 -1.08 13.48
CA LEU A 168 8.94 -2.09 12.45
C LEU A 168 8.73 -3.47 13.10
N ILE A 169 9.45 -3.81 14.17
CA ILE A 169 9.22 -4.99 15.03
C ILE A 169 7.88 -4.90 15.79
N ARG A 170 7.34 -3.69 16.00
CA ARG A 170 6.04 -3.46 16.64
C ARG A 170 4.86 -3.55 15.65
N LEU A 171 5.10 -3.28 14.37
CA LEU A 171 4.13 -3.33 13.27
C LEU A 171 4.14 -4.69 12.53
N CYS A 172 5.31 -5.28 12.37
CA CYS A 172 5.53 -6.60 11.78
C CYS A 172 5.68 -7.62 12.91
N LYS A 173 4.99 -8.76 12.85
CA LYS A 173 5.32 -9.86 13.79
C LYS A 173 6.78 -10.27 13.61
N ARG A 174 7.40 -10.76 14.69
CA ARG A 174 8.83 -11.12 14.84
C ARG A 174 9.47 -11.89 13.66
N ASN A 175 8.68 -12.58 12.85
CA ASN A 175 9.10 -13.50 11.79
C ASN A 175 9.58 -12.79 10.52
N VAL A 176 9.09 -11.57 10.31
CA VAL A 176 9.31 -10.72 9.11
C VAL A 176 10.65 -10.05 9.19
N PHE A 177 10.95 -9.63 10.42
CA PHE A 177 12.24 -9.14 10.77
C PHE A 177 13.30 -10.22 10.50
N GLU A 178 13.03 -11.49 10.83
CA GLU A 178 13.97 -12.58 10.53
C GLU A 178 14.14 -12.80 9.01
N ALA A 179 13.05 -12.80 8.24
CA ALA A 179 13.10 -12.98 6.79
C ALA A 179 13.84 -11.83 6.07
N VAL A 180 13.57 -10.58 6.48
CA VAL A 180 14.25 -9.38 5.95
C VAL A 180 15.71 -9.35 6.41
N PHE A 181 15.99 -9.66 7.68
CA PHE A 181 17.36 -9.70 8.21
C PHE A 181 18.22 -10.78 7.55
N ARG A 182 17.67 -11.96 7.27
CA ARG A 182 18.38 -13.01 6.50
C ARG A 182 18.73 -12.55 5.10
N ILE A 183 17.87 -11.78 4.42
CA ILE A 183 18.19 -11.21 3.10
C ILE A 183 19.37 -10.23 3.18
N PHE A 184 19.42 -9.37 4.21
CA PHE A 184 20.52 -8.43 4.40
C PHE A 184 21.82 -9.09 4.87
N VAL A 185 21.74 -10.23 5.58
CA VAL A 185 22.90 -10.98 6.06
C VAL A 185 23.46 -11.91 4.96
N ASP A 186 22.59 -12.60 4.22
CA ASP A 186 22.99 -13.56 3.17
C ASP A 186 23.61 -12.84 1.94
N ASP A 187 23.18 -11.62 1.60
CA ASP A 187 23.81 -10.82 0.53
C ASP A 187 25.25 -10.41 0.90
N LYS A 188 25.61 -10.36 2.18
CA LYS A 188 26.96 -9.99 2.63
C LYS A 188 27.95 -11.16 2.48
N GLU A 189 27.50 -12.41 2.65
CA GLU A 189 28.35 -13.59 2.41
C GLU A 189 28.63 -13.85 0.93
N ILE A 190 27.72 -13.46 0.03
CA ILE A 190 27.93 -13.59 -1.42
C ILE A 190 28.93 -12.54 -1.94
N ALA A 191 28.99 -11.36 -1.33
CA ALA A 191 29.92 -10.31 -1.72
C ALA A 191 31.38 -10.60 -1.29
N ASP A 192 31.60 -11.30 -0.16
CA ASP A 192 32.94 -11.61 0.34
C ASP A 192 33.55 -12.89 -0.26
N ASN A 193 32.74 -13.86 -0.69
CA ASN A 193 33.25 -15.10 -1.31
C ASN A 193 33.73 -14.96 -2.77
N GLY A 194 33.55 -13.78 -3.39
CA GLY A 194 33.98 -13.52 -4.77
C GLY A 194 35.42 -13.00 -4.95
N ARG A 195 36.17 -12.75 -3.87
CA ARG A 195 37.51 -12.10 -3.93
C ARG A 195 38.69 -13.00 -3.54
N GLY A 196 38.49 -14.31 -3.38
CA GLY A 196 39.49 -15.23 -2.85
C GLY A 196 39.89 -16.39 -3.77
N ALA A 197 40.21 -16.16 -5.05
CA ALA A 197 40.81 -17.21 -5.88
C ALA A 197 41.68 -16.66 -7.03
N SER A 198 42.83 -16.08 -6.70
CA SER A 198 44.00 -16.09 -7.59
C SER A 198 45.20 -16.65 -6.81
N HIS A 199 45.26 -17.98 -6.78
CA HIS A 199 46.46 -18.71 -6.39
C HIS A 199 47.60 -18.39 -7.36
N GLY A 200 48.76 -18.07 -6.80
CA GLY A 200 50.01 -17.96 -7.52
C GLY A 200 50.38 -19.26 -8.22
N ALA A 201 51.10 -19.11 -9.32
CA ALA A 201 51.87 -20.19 -9.93
C ALA A 201 53.36 -19.78 -9.90
N PRO A 202 54.28 -20.73 -9.67
CA PRO A 202 55.71 -20.50 -9.53
C PRO A 202 56.40 -20.11 -10.84
#